data_AF-A0A955PFT7-F1
#
_entry.id   AF-A0A955PFT7-F1
#
_cell.length_a   1.000
_cell.length_b   1.000
_cell.length_c   1.000
_cell.angle_alpha   90.00
_cell.angle_beta   90.00
_cell.angle_gamma   90.00
#
_symmetry.space_group_name_H-M   'P 1'
#
loop_
_entity.id
_entity.type
_entity.pdbx_description
1 polymer ?
#
loop_
_entity_poly.entity_id
_entity_poly.type
_entity_poly.pdbx_seq_one_letter_code
_entity_poly.pdbx_strand_id
1 'polypeptide(L)'
;MIMDDHEFLSCGWLSGPGPNHEIVLSTRVRLARNVKGFPFSHWASTGELARLVSSCSAAIRKTSYFENAEEIHLEEVNVLDLAFLRERHQISAEMVHSQNQRSVFISADQKTAAMVAEEDHIRLQVLYPGLDLKNA
;
A
#
# COMPACT_ATOMS: atom_id res chain seq x y z
N MET A 1 -5.78 -16.54 5.76
CA MET A 1 -6.63 -15.52 6.41
C MET A 1 -7.77 -15.29 5.44
N ILE A 2 -9.03 -15.45 5.84
CA ILE A 2 -10.16 -14.92 5.08
C ILE A 2 -10.32 -13.53 5.68
N MET A 3 -10.11 -12.47 4.89
CA MET A 3 -10.37 -11.11 5.38
C MET A 3 -11.89 -11.02 5.65
N ASP A 4 -12.29 -11.03 6.92
CA ASP A 4 -13.70 -10.96 7.29
C ASP A 4 -14.28 -9.62 6.79
N ASP A 5 -15.31 -9.70 5.95
CA ASP A 5 -15.97 -8.55 5.31
C ASP A 5 -16.47 -7.50 6.32
N HIS A 6 -16.64 -7.89 7.58
CA HIS A 6 -17.16 -7.05 8.66
C HIS A 6 -16.15 -6.08 9.29
N GLU A 7 -14.84 -6.33 9.22
CA GLU A 7 -13.83 -5.42 9.82
C GLU A 7 -13.43 -4.26 8.89
N PHE A 8 -13.76 -4.35 7.59
CA PHE A 8 -13.37 -3.35 6.58
C PHE A 8 -14.55 -2.59 5.96
N LEU A 9 -15.66 -2.41 6.68
CA LEU A 9 -16.85 -1.70 6.17
C LEU A 9 -16.61 -0.21 5.82
N SER A 10 -15.47 0.38 6.20
CA SER A 10 -15.07 1.72 5.76
C SER A 10 -13.80 1.70 4.93
N CYS A 11 -13.93 1.58 3.61
CA CYS A 11 -12.85 1.99 2.72
C CYS A 11 -12.73 3.52 2.81
N GLY A 12 -11.64 4.02 3.40
CA GLY A 12 -11.52 5.42 3.84
C GLY A 12 -11.84 6.46 2.77
N TRP A 13 -11.44 6.22 1.53
CA TRP A 13 -11.71 7.11 0.40
C TRP A 13 -13.11 6.95 -0.21
N LEU A 14 -13.79 5.82 0.07
CA LEU A 14 -15.19 5.58 -0.30
C LEU A 14 -16.18 6.05 0.78
N SER A 15 -15.69 6.57 1.91
CA SER A 15 -16.49 6.79 3.12
C SER A 15 -17.39 8.04 3.08
N GLY A 16 -17.35 8.88 2.04
CA GLY A 16 -18.24 10.05 1.98
C GLY A 16 -17.89 11.12 0.93
N PRO A 17 -18.66 12.22 0.90
CA PRO A 17 -18.48 13.30 -0.06
C PRO A 17 -17.24 14.14 0.26
N GLY A 18 -16.26 14.15 -0.64
CA GLY A 18 -15.17 15.12 -0.67
C GLY A 18 -15.53 16.39 -1.45
N PRO A 19 -14.62 17.37 -1.53
CA PRO A 19 -14.78 18.53 -2.41
C PRO A 19 -15.02 18.08 -3.85
N ASN A 20 -16.01 18.62 -4.54
CA ASN A 20 -16.31 18.29 -5.94
C ASN A 20 -16.57 16.79 -6.24
N HIS A 21 -17.03 16.02 -5.25
CA HIS A 21 -17.31 14.58 -5.40
C HIS A 21 -18.41 14.27 -6.42
N GLU A 22 -19.22 15.25 -6.83
CA GLU A 22 -20.20 15.11 -7.90
C GLU A 22 -19.57 14.80 -9.27
N ILE A 23 -18.29 15.10 -9.45
CA ILE A 23 -17.52 14.85 -10.68
C ILE A 23 -16.27 14.02 -10.39
N VAL A 24 -15.51 14.39 -9.35
CA VAL A 24 -14.21 13.78 -9.03
C VAL A 24 -14.40 12.71 -7.96
N LEU A 25 -14.18 11.44 -8.31
CA LEU A 25 -14.36 10.34 -7.38
C LEU A 25 -13.33 10.40 -6.23
N SER A 26 -12.05 10.59 -6.57
CA SER A 26 -10.97 10.59 -5.61
C SER A 26 -9.73 11.34 -6.12
N THR A 27 -8.89 11.73 -5.17
CA THR A 27 -7.56 12.30 -5.39
C THR A 27 -6.52 11.34 -4.83
N ARG A 28 -5.51 11.01 -5.65
CA ARG A 28 -4.44 10.08 -5.29
C ARG A 28 -3.08 10.71 -5.53
N VAL A 29 -2.25 10.73 -4.49
CA VAL A 29 -0.84 11.15 -4.58
C VAL A 29 0.07 9.96 -4.29
N ARG A 30 1.13 9.82 -5.07
CA ARG A 30 2.12 8.74 -4.93
C ARG A 30 3.53 9.28 -4.94
N LEU A 31 4.37 8.74 -4.05
CA LEU A 31 5.80 9.01 -4.01
C LEU A 31 6.57 7.70 -4.13
N ALA A 32 7.32 7.57 -5.23
CA ALA A 32 8.22 6.44 -5.50
C ALA A 32 9.65 6.77 -5.05
N ARG A 33 10.28 5.87 -4.28
CA ARG A 33 11.66 6.03 -3.80
C ARG A 33 12.41 4.70 -3.83
N ASN A 34 13.70 4.80 -4.12
CA ASN A 34 14.65 3.69 -4.05
C ASN A 34 15.64 3.90 -2.91
N VAL A 35 15.92 2.82 -2.18
CA VAL A 35 16.82 2.81 -1.02
C VAL A 35 18.25 2.55 -1.48
N LYS A 36 19.17 3.45 -1.12
CA LYS A 36 20.59 3.31 -1.43
C LYS A 36 21.15 2.01 -0.83
N GLY A 37 21.96 1.29 -1.60
CA GLY A 37 22.60 0.05 -1.17
C GLY A 37 21.81 -1.22 -1.48
N PHE A 38 20.65 -1.09 -2.14
CA PHE A 38 19.90 -2.20 -2.69
C PHE A 38 19.84 -2.08 -4.23
N PRO A 39 19.93 -3.19 -4.97
CA PRO A 39 19.60 -3.19 -6.40
C PRO A 39 18.10 -2.95 -6.60
N PHE A 40 17.73 -2.41 -7.77
CA PHE A 40 16.32 -2.24 -8.15
C PHE A 40 15.55 -3.56 -8.03
N SER A 41 14.27 -3.50 -7.64
CA SER A 41 13.46 -4.67 -7.30
C SER A 41 13.44 -5.76 -8.38
N HIS A 42 13.47 -5.38 -9.66
CA HIS A 42 13.48 -6.32 -10.79
C HIS A 42 14.84 -7.03 -11.01
N TRP A 43 15.92 -6.52 -10.43
CA TRP A 43 17.26 -7.11 -10.48
C TRP A 43 17.70 -7.75 -9.16
N ALA A 44 16.98 -7.47 -8.08
CA ALA A 44 17.25 -8.00 -6.76
C ALA A 44 16.95 -9.50 -6.69
N SER A 45 17.83 -10.25 -6.05
CA SER A 45 17.57 -11.64 -5.65
C SER A 45 16.51 -11.71 -4.54
N THR A 46 15.91 -12.89 -4.34
CA THR A 46 14.94 -13.11 -3.25
C THR A 46 15.51 -12.73 -1.88
N GLY A 47 16.78 -13.03 -1.61
CA GLY A 47 17.43 -12.66 -0.35
C GLY A 47 17.66 -11.15 -0.19
N GLU A 48 17.92 -10.43 -1.28
CA GLU A 48 18.02 -8.96 -1.27
C GLU A 48 16.66 -8.30 -1.05
N LEU A 49 15.60 -8.82 -1.69
CA LEU A 49 14.23 -8.38 -1.47
C LEU A 49 13.79 -8.61 -0.02
N ALA A 50 14.11 -9.77 0.55
CA ALA A 50 13.85 -10.06 1.96
C ALA A 50 14.50 -9.03 2.90
N ARG A 51 15.76 -8.69 2.63
CA ARG A 51 16.49 -7.67 3.39
C ARG A 51 15.91 -6.28 3.18
N LEU A 52 15.48 -5.96 1.96
CA LEU A 52 14.84 -4.69 1.63
C LEU A 52 13.53 -4.56 2.40
N VAL A 53 12.65 -5.55 2.31
CA VAL A 53 11.36 -5.60 3.02
C VAL A 53 11.59 -5.43 4.52
N SER A 54 12.46 -6.25 5.11
CA SER A 54 12.78 -6.17 6.55
C SER A 54 13.29 -4.78 6.97
N SER A 55 14.20 -4.19 6.19
CA SER A 55 14.76 -2.86 6.47
C SER A 55 13.70 -1.75 6.35
N CYS A 56 12.87 -1.80 5.31
CA CYS A 56 11.81 -0.83 5.08
C CYS A 56 10.73 -0.94 6.15
N SER A 57 10.27 -2.15 6.47
CA SER A 57 9.28 -2.40 7.52
C SER A 57 9.77 -1.90 8.88
N ALA A 58 11.02 -2.16 9.23
CA ALA A 58 11.61 -1.64 10.47
C ALA A 58 11.67 -0.10 10.51
N ALA A 59 11.82 0.57 9.37
CA ALA A 59 11.80 2.03 9.29
C ALA A 59 10.37 2.58 9.34
N ILE A 60 9.42 1.98 8.62
CA ILE A 60 8.02 2.39 8.57
C ILE A 60 7.37 2.31 9.95
N ARG A 61 7.60 1.21 10.69
CA ARG A 61 7.08 1.00 12.06
C ARG A 61 7.60 2.03 13.08
N LYS A 62 8.66 2.78 12.78
CA LYS A 62 9.17 3.86 13.65
C LYS A 62 8.52 5.21 13.38
N THR A 63 7.70 5.31 12.34
CA THR A 63 7.01 6.55 11.98
C THR A 63 5.63 6.60 12.63
N SER A 64 5.18 7.80 13.02
CA SER A 64 3.82 8.00 13.53
C SER A 64 2.74 7.93 12.43
N TYR A 65 3.12 8.08 11.16
CA TYR A 65 2.18 8.05 10.03
C TYR A 65 1.55 6.67 9.79
N PHE A 66 2.23 5.61 10.21
CA PHE A 66 1.76 4.23 10.12
C PHE A 66 1.53 3.63 11.51
N GLU A 67 1.22 4.49 12.50
CA GLU A 67 0.79 4.01 13.81
C GLU A 67 -0.50 3.20 13.67
N ASN A 68 -0.54 2.01 14.27
CA ASN A 68 -1.64 1.04 14.13
C ASN A 68 -1.94 0.60 12.68
N ALA A 69 -1.01 0.82 11.74
CA ALA A 69 -1.14 0.29 10.40
C ALA A 69 -1.01 -1.23 10.40
N GLU A 70 -1.79 -1.88 9.55
CA GLU A 70 -1.65 -3.31 9.28
C GLU A 70 -0.53 -3.52 8.25
N GLU A 71 0.42 -4.38 8.57
CA GLU A 71 1.44 -4.84 7.62
C GLU A 71 1.03 -6.20 7.08
N ILE A 72 0.90 -6.26 5.76
CA ILE A 72 0.48 -7.45 5.03
C ILE A 72 1.66 -7.91 4.17
N HIS A 73 2.10 -9.16 4.37
CA HIS A 73 3.06 -9.85 3.52
C HIS A 73 2.31 -10.57 2.40
N LEU A 74 2.51 -10.15 1.16
CA LEU A 74 1.64 -10.57 0.05
C LEU A 74 1.80 -12.05 -0.31
N GLU A 75 2.97 -12.63 -0.04
CA GLU A 75 3.22 -14.07 -0.22
C GLU A 75 2.37 -14.97 0.70
N GLU A 76 1.78 -14.41 1.75
CA GLU A 76 0.93 -15.12 2.73
C GLU A 76 -0.58 -14.93 2.44
N VAL A 77 -0.92 -14.09 1.46
CA VAL A 77 -2.30 -13.71 1.12
C VAL A 77 -2.80 -14.54 -0.05
N ASN A 78 -4.05 -15.01 0.03
CA ASN A 78 -4.65 -15.76 -1.06
C ASN A 78 -4.99 -14.83 -2.25
N VAL A 79 -5.20 -15.42 -3.43
CA VAL A 79 -5.42 -14.66 -4.67
C VAL A 79 -6.68 -13.78 -4.61
N LEU A 80 -7.73 -14.21 -3.90
CA LEU A 80 -8.98 -13.45 -3.78
C LEU A 80 -8.76 -12.17 -2.97
N ASP A 81 -8.10 -12.29 -1.82
CA ASP A 81 -7.80 -11.16 -0.95
C ASP A 81 -6.81 -10.18 -1.61
N LEU A 82 -5.85 -10.68 -2.40
CA LEU A 82 -4.98 -9.82 -3.22
C LEU A 82 -5.79 -9.03 -4.27
N ALA A 83 -6.74 -9.69 -4.95
CA ALA A 83 -7.62 -9.01 -5.90
C ALA A 83 -8.46 -7.93 -5.22
N PHE A 84 -8.95 -8.21 -4.01
CA PHE A 84 -9.72 -7.30 -3.19
C PHE A 84 -8.90 -6.06 -2.74
N LEU A 85 -7.67 -6.26 -2.25
CA LEU A 85 -6.75 -5.16 -1.91
C LEU A 85 -6.45 -4.27 -3.11
N ARG A 86 -6.29 -4.87 -4.31
CA ARG A 86 -6.09 -4.14 -5.57
C ARG A 86 -7.32 -3.31 -5.94
N GLU A 87 -8.50 -3.88 -5.83
CA GLU A 87 -9.77 -3.19 -6.13
C GLU A 87 -10.04 -2.02 -5.19
N ARG A 88 -9.60 -2.13 -3.93
CA ARG A 88 -9.59 -1.02 -2.97
C ARG A 88 -8.47 -0.01 -3.19
N HIS A 89 -7.64 -0.22 -4.20
CA HIS A 89 -6.47 0.60 -4.55
C HIS A 89 -5.37 0.64 -3.48
N GLN A 90 -5.28 -0.35 -2.59
CA GLN A 90 -4.25 -0.39 -1.55
C GLN A 90 -2.92 -0.96 -2.04
N ILE A 91 -2.95 -1.80 -3.07
CA ILE A 91 -1.77 -2.35 -3.74
C ILE A 91 -1.82 -2.07 -5.25
N SER A 92 -0.67 -2.16 -5.93
CA SER A 92 -0.60 -2.08 -7.39
C SER A 92 -0.97 -3.40 -8.07
N ALA A 93 -1.27 -3.36 -9.37
CA ALA A 93 -1.57 -4.56 -10.15
C ALA A 93 -0.34 -5.47 -10.25
N GLU A 94 0.85 -4.89 -10.31
CA GLU A 94 2.14 -5.56 -10.39
C GLU A 94 2.43 -6.36 -9.11
N MET A 95 1.91 -5.92 -7.95
CA MET A 95 2.04 -6.65 -6.69
C MET A 95 1.22 -7.93 -6.63
N VAL A 96 0.08 -7.99 -7.33
CA VAL A 96 -0.80 -9.18 -7.35
C VAL A 96 -0.16 -10.36 -8.08
N HIS A 97 0.68 -10.10 -9.09
CA HIS A 97 1.21 -11.13 -9.99
C HIS A 97 2.63 -11.59 -9.64
N SER A 98 3.24 -11.02 -8.61
CA SER A 98 4.62 -11.32 -8.26
C SER A 98 4.71 -12.44 -7.23
N GLN A 99 5.66 -13.36 -7.43
CA GLN A 99 6.05 -14.37 -6.43
C GLN A 99 7.19 -13.89 -5.51
N ASN A 100 7.56 -12.61 -5.61
CA ASN A 100 8.63 -12.04 -4.80
C ASN A 100 8.11 -11.68 -3.40
N GLN A 101 9.02 -11.60 -2.43
CA GLN A 101 8.70 -11.06 -1.11
C GLN A 101 8.34 -9.58 -1.22
N ARG A 102 7.13 -9.25 -0.79
CA ARG A 102 6.57 -7.89 -0.85
C ARG A 102 5.70 -7.66 0.37
N SER A 103 5.67 -6.42 0.83
CA SER A 103 4.74 -6.04 1.88
C SER A 103 4.03 -4.74 1.55
N VAL A 104 2.88 -4.56 2.18
CA VAL A 104 2.17 -3.29 2.19
C VAL A 104 1.80 -2.94 3.62
N PHE A 105 2.03 -1.70 4.03
CA PHE A 105 1.43 -1.13 5.22
C PHE A 105 0.19 -0.36 4.82
N ILE A 106 -0.93 -0.59 5.51
CA ILE A 106 -2.20 0.13 5.28
C ILE A 106 -2.60 0.79 6.59
N SER A 107 -2.80 2.11 6.57
CA SER A 107 -3.26 2.85 7.76
C SER A 107 -4.64 2.38 8.21
N ALA A 108 -4.95 2.52 9.50
CA ALA A 108 -6.24 2.10 10.06
C ALA A 108 -7.45 2.77 9.38
N ASP A 109 -7.28 4.00 8.89
CA ASP A 109 -8.31 4.72 8.12
C ASP A 109 -8.35 4.33 6.63
N GLN A 110 -7.47 3.42 6.20
CA GLN A 110 -7.35 2.92 4.82
C GLN A 110 -7.10 4.00 3.76
N LYS A 111 -6.62 5.18 4.15
CA LYS A 111 -6.30 6.26 3.19
C LYS A 111 -4.84 6.25 2.77
N THR A 112 -3.96 5.71 3.60
CA THR A 112 -2.51 5.73 3.39
C THR A 112 -1.99 4.32 3.22
N ALA A 113 -1.14 4.11 2.21
CA ALA A 113 -0.46 2.85 1.97
C ALA A 113 1.03 3.06 1.72
N ALA A 114 1.87 2.20 2.27
CA ALA A 114 3.28 2.09 1.90
C ALA A 114 3.54 0.69 1.32
N MET A 115 3.69 0.63 0.01
CA MET A 115 4.06 -0.59 -0.72
C MET A 115 5.57 -0.74 -0.73
N VAL A 116 6.07 -1.93 -0.44
CA VAL A 116 7.50 -2.25 -0.37
C VAL A 116 7.84 -3.32 -1.39
N ALA A 117 9.00 -3.19 -2.03
CA ALA A 117 9.51 -4.11 -3.06
C ALA A 117 8.57 -4.24 -4.26
N GLU A 118 8.02 -3.12 -4.73
CA GLU A 118 7.23 -3.04 -5.95
C GLU A 118 8.16 -2.85 -7.16
N GLU A 119 7.85 -1.98 -8.12
CA GLU A 119 8.80 -1.55 -9.16
C GLU A 119 9.93 -0.74 -8.52
N ASP A 120 9.55 0.21 -7.67
CA ASP A 120 10.45 0.92 -6.75
C ASP A 120 10.50 0.21 -5.39
N HIS A 121 11.55 0.49 -4.63
CA HIS A 121 11.72 -0.14 -3.31
C HIS A 121 10.61 0.24 -2.33
N ILE A 122 10.15 1.50 -2.37
CA ILE A 122 9.05 2.01 -1.56
C ILE A 122 8.18 2.90 -2.43
N ARG A 123 6.87 2.64 -2.41
CA ARG A 123 5.86 3.51 -3.00
C ARG A 123 4.87 3.90 -1.92
N LEU A 124 4.94 5.17 -1.51
CA LEU A 124 3.98 5.77 -0.58
C LEU A 124 2.78 6.26 -1.39
N GLN A 125 1.58 6.05 -0.86
CA GLN A 125 0.35 6.48 -1.47
C GLN A 125 -0.59 7.04 -0.42
N VAL A 126 -1.30 8.10 -0.80
CA VAL A 126 -2.54 8.50 -0.13
C VAL A 126 -3.70 8.57 -1.11
N LEU A 127 -4.91 8.33 -0.63
CA LEU A 127 -6.14 8.34 -1.40
C LEU A 127 -7.26 9.02 -0.61
N TYR A 128 -7.76 10.14 -1.14
CA TYR A 128 -8.79 10.97 -0.54
C TYR A 128 -10.04 11.04 -1.42
N PRO A 129 -11.26 11.18 -0.85
CA PRO A 129 -12.48 11.38 -1.62
C PRO A 129 -12.49 12.77 -2.28
N GLY A 130 -13.06 12.88 -3.47
CA GLY A 130 -13.20 14.18 -4.15
C GLY A 130 -11.89 14.74 -4.72
N LEU A 131 -11.92 16.02 -5.07
CA LEU A 131 -10.78 16.83 -5.48
C LEU A 131 -10.11 17.47 -4.26
N ASP A 132 -9.21 16.74 -3.61
CA ASP A 132 -8.55 17.18 -2.38
C ASP A 132 -7.03 16.96 -2.41
N LEU A 133 -6.36 17.69 -3.31
CA LEU A 133 -4.91 17.63 -3.48
C LEU A 133 -4.11 18.28 -2.35
N LYS A 134 -4.76 19.07 -1.48
CA LYS A 134 -4.05 19.75 -0.39
C LYS A 134 -3.90 18.86 0.84
N ASN A 135 -4.89 18.02 1.11
CA ASN A 135 -4.85 17.06 2.21
C ASN A 135 -4.19 15.73 1.80
N ALA A 136 -4.21 15.40 0.50
CA ALA A 136 -3.42 14.31 -0.08
C ALA A 136 -1.95 14.70 -0.26
#